data_AF-A0ABD1MR70-F1
#
_entry.id   AF-A0ABD1MR70-F1
#
_cell.length_a   1.000
_cell.length_b   1.000
_cell.length_c   1.000
_cell.angle_alpha   90.00
_cell.angle_beta   90.00
_cell.angle_gamma   90.00
#
_symmetry.space_group_name_H-M   'P 1'
#
loop_
_entity.id
_entity.type
_entity.pdbx_description
1 polymer ?
#
loop_
_entity_poly.entity_id
_entity_poly.type
_entity_poly.pdbx_seq_one_letter_code
_entity_poly.pdbx_strand_id
1 'polypeptide(L)'
;MEIMESGKTHRVEASITADRISTLSEHIIHELFDRLTMQDVIRISCLSKTWKAFCVSFPYLNIDHQCFNNLSYDQFKNFMYHKVRDMSIKEDNLVIHKFRLRMPYKYVKEAAKEIEDCIRLVSKTSTIKDFDFEIMQEECTFVAEGYWYELFNHIYNAKTLVMLRLFGLIVMLPSNRDIKFSHLKILRLEKISVKCESAISWFFTNCPLITETRLVKCYGLKDLKVRGNLSHLKFLEVGFCSLLESVEIQAPKLEKLVLSEIKRRRGDDFHMDLSIDSETSENLRELTLCNSSIRGIAFTRLFSGCSSVESLVLDRCMNFFKIRIASQKLRKLVMKRCFDLLVTDIEAPNLTSFIFCHYLPFGSYVEYCNDALTQYCEEISQVQECMVDFTQVLWSKNIWFSLWFNKFKDSAGQKLVIYPQDKFPCDVVVLEDWSSMTEISLMSQISEEARRTIITTMSFVDLSEYVFGDFGKQLKTVIAISSTDKSILYEVLKSKPKIACKQCSSTVISKEVETCSSSTLWSLFSRIDATLKATLLSVTPKEGYP
;
A
#
# COMPACT_ATOMS: atom_id res chain seq x y z
N MET A 1 51.39 2.87 -84.75
CA MET A 1 51.83 1.95 -83.68
C MET A 1 51.13 2.42 -82.42
N GLU A 2 49.92 1.93 -82.18
CA GLU A 2 49.62 0.71 -81.40
C GLU A 2 49.84 0.94 -79.90
N ILE A 3 48.77 1.10 -79.10
CA ILE A 3 47.93 0.08 -78.42
C ILE A 3 48.55 -0.28 -77.05
N MET A 4 47.94 0.06 -75.90
CA MET A 4 46.77 -0.56 -75.21
C MET A 4 47.15 -1.74 -74.30
N GLU A 5 46.40 -1.86 -73.19
CA GLU A 5 46.05 -3.09 -72.42
C GLU A 5 46.84 -3.55 -71.17
N SER A 6 46.20 -3.29 -70.01
CA SER A 6 45.53 -4.29 -69.14
C SER A 6 46.27 -5.00 -67.98
N GLY A 7 45.55 -5.06 -66.85
CA GLY A 7 45.57 -6.14 -65.84
C GLY A 7 46.40 -5.86 -64.58
N LYS A 8 45.89 -5.87 -63.34
CA LYS A 8 44.62 -6.32 -62.77
C LYS A 8 44.29 -5.53 -61.50
N THR A 9 43.01 -5.18 -61.41
CA THR A 9 42.28 -4.79 -60.21
C THR A 9 42.25 -5.91 -59.16
N HIS A 10 42.70 -5.61 -57.94
CA HIS A 10 42.04 -6.14 -56.74
C HIS A 10 41.23 -5.00 -56.13
N ARG A 11 40.02 -4.80 -56.67
CA ARG A 11 38.94 -4.20 -55.91
C ARG A 11 38.67 -5.14 -54.75
N VAL A 12 39.07 -4.75 -53.54
CA VAL A 12 38.36 -5.18 -52.36
C VAL A 12 37.00 -4.49 -52.48
N GLU A 13 36.03 -5.19 -53.06
CA GLU A 13 34.63 -4.86 -52.85
C GLU A 13 34.41 -4.87 -51.34
N ALA A 14 34.38 -3.68 -50.75
CA ALA A 14 33.70 -3.50 -49.50
C ALA A 14 32.25 -3.91 -49.78
N SER A 15 31.94 -5.17 -49.49
CA SER A 15 30.58 -5.65 -49.32
C SER A 15 29.91 -4.61 -48.43
N ILE A 16 29.11 -3.74 -49.04
CA ILE A 16 28.14 -2.92 -48.35
C ILE A 16 27.24 -3.95 -47.68
N THR A 17 27.56 -4.31 -46.43
CA THR A 17 26.66 -5.07 -45.58
C THR A 17 25.43 -4.18 -45.45
N ALA A 18 24.44 -4.41 -46.30
CA ALA A 18 23.22 -3.65 -46.34
C ALA A 18 22.69 -3.56 -44.90
N ASP A 19 22.38 -2.35 -44.44
CA ASP A 19 21.81 -2.14 -43.12
C ASP A 19 20.38 -2.68 -43.09
N ARG A 20 20.27 -4.02 -42.99
CA ARG A 20 19.01 -4.76 -43.02
C ARG A 20 18.13 -4.42 -41.82
N ILE A 21 18.72 -3.94 -40.72
CA ILE A 21 17.97 -3.60 -39.51
C ILE A 21 17.29 -2.24 -39.68
N SER A 22 17.93 -1.26 -40.33
CA SER A 22 17.27 0.00 -40.72
C SER A 22 16.18 -0.17 -41.80
N THR A 23 16.12 -1.31 -42.49
CA THR A 23 15.03 -1.64 -43.44
C THR A 23 13.81 -2.28 -42.78
N LEU A 24 13.86 -2.57 -41.47
CA LEU A 24 12.69 -3.05 -40.73
C LEU A 24 11.60 -1.97 -40.70
N SER A 25 10.35 -2.40 -40.71
CA SER A 25 9.20 -1.51 -40.61
C SER A 25 9.15 -0.80 -39.26
N GLU A 26 8.68 0.45 -39.28
CA GLU A 26 8.61 1.31 -38.10
C GLU A 26 7.94 0.65 -36.89
N HIS A 27 6.87 -0.14 -37.11
CA HIS A 27 6.18 -0.85 -36.02
C HIS A 27 7.06 -1.88 -35.30
N ILE A 28 7.95 -2.59 -36.00
CA ILE A 28 8.86 -3.57 -35.39
C ILE A 28 9.93 -2.85 -34.57
N ILE A 29 10.41 -1.72 -35.07
CA ILE A 29 11.44 -0.92 -34.39
C ILE A 29 10.89 -0.34 -33.08
N HIS A 30 9.64 0.16 -33.09
CA HIS A 30 8.98 0.61 -31.87
C HIS A 30 8.76 -0.54 -30.88
N GLU A 31 8.37 -1.74 -31.34
CA GLU A 31 8.24 -2.91 -30.46
C GLU A 31 9.58 -3.36 -29.85
N LEU A 32 10.68 -3.22 -30.60
CA LEU A 32 12.02 -3.46 -30.08
C LEU A 32 12.39 -2.42 -29.02
N PHE A 33 12.14 -1.13 -29.28
CA PHE A 33 12.42 -0.06 -28.34
C PHE A 33 11.60 -0.16 -27.04
N ASP A 34 10.36 -0.65 -27.11
CA ASP A 34 9.52 -0.90 -25.93
C ASP A 34 10.11 -1.94 -24.97
N ARG A 35 11.02 -2.80 -25.46
CA ARG A 35 11.71 -3.82 -24.66
C ARG A 35 13.06 -3.36 -24.11
N LEU A 36 13.51 -2.15 -24.49
CA LEU A 36 14.83 -1.63 -24.17
C LEU A 36 14.77 -0.56 -23.09
N THR A 37 15.87 -0.40 -22.35
CA THR A 37 16.04 0.75 -21.48
C THR A 37 16.25 2.01 -22.33
N MET A 38 15.91 3.19 -21.82
CA MET A 38 16.15 4.42 -22.57
C MET A 38 17.64 4.65 -22.85
N GLN A 39 18.53 4.15 -21.97
CA GLN A 39 19.98 4.16 -22.24
C GLN A 39 20.34 3.32 -23.48
N ASP A 40 19.74 2.15 -23.63
CA ASP A 40 19.98 1.29 -24.79
C ASP A 40 19.33 1.86 -26.06
N VAL A 41 18.14 2.46 -25.97
CA VAL A 41 17.51 3.19 -27.07
C VAL A 41 18.43 4.32 -27.55
N ILE A 42 19.05 5.09 -26.64
CA ILE A 42 20.03 6.11 -27.00
C ILE A 42 21.26 5.48 -27.66
N ARG A 43 21.82 4.38 -27.11
CA ARG A 43 23.01 3.73 -27.69
C ARG A 43 22.75 3.25 -29.11
N ILE A 44 21.59 2.66 -29.35
CA ILE A 44 21.18 2.18 -30.67
C ILE A 44 20.92 3.36 -31.62
N SER A 45 20.47 4.51 -31.11
CA SER A 45 20.30 5.73 -31.91
C SER A 45 21.60 6.21 -32.59
N CYS A 46 22.77 5.82 -32.07
CA CYS A 46 24.06 6.15 -32.67
C CYS A 46 24.42 5.29 -33.89
N LEU A 47 23.71 4.20 -34.16
CA LEU A 47 24.04 3.26 -35.24
C LEU A 47 23.80 3.84 -36.64
N SER A 48 22.76 4.67 -36.81
CA SER A 48 22.49 5.34 -38.09
C SER A 48 21.60 6.58 -37.93
N LYS A 49 21.52 7.42 -38.98
CA LYS A 49 20.57 8.55 -39.04
C LYS A 49 19.11 8.08 -38.91
N THR A 50 18.81 6.88 -39.39
CA THR A 50 17.48 6.26 -39.32
C THR A 50 17.13 5.86 -37.89
N TRP A 51 18.02 5.16 -37.19
CA TRP A 51 17.82 4.82 -35.77
C TRP A 51 17.74 6.04 -34.87
N LYS A 52 18.53 7.09 -35.17
CA LYS A 52 18.39 8.39 -34.52
C LYS A 52 16.99 8.95 -34.72
N ALA A 53 16.46 8.95 -35.94
CA ALA A 53 15.14 9.46 -36.24
C ALA A 53 14.03 8.70 -35.50
N PHE A 54 14.14 7.38 -35.35
CA PHE A 54 13.22 6.54 -34.57
C PHE A 54 13.30 6.81 -33.06
N CYS A 55 14.50 7.01 -32.51
CA CYS A 55 14.67 7.35 -31.09
C CYS A 55 14.02 8.70 -30.73
N VAL A 56 13.95 9.63 -31.68
CA VAL A 56 13.24 10.90 -31.51
C VAL A 56 11.73 10.72 -31.55
N SER A 57 11.22 9.86 -32.44
CA SER A 57 9.78 9.55 -32.53
C SER A 57 9.33 8.45 -31.57
N PHE A 58 10.20 8.00 -30.66
CA PHE A 58 9.89 6.93 -29.73
C PHE A 58 8.81 7.39 -28.74
N PRO A 59 7.64 6.71 -28.68
CA PRO A 59 6.49 7.20 -27.93
C PRO A 59 6.59 7.09 -26.41
N TYR A 60 7.69 6.52 -25.90
CA TYR A 60 7.94 6.35 -24.47
C TYR A 60 9.21 7.08 -24.06
N LEU A 61 9.07 8.26 -23.47
CA LEU A 61 10.20 9.00 -22.94
C LEU A 61 10.38 8.68 -21.46
N ASN A 62 11.28 7.74 -21.15
CA ASN A 62 11.57 7.30 -19.77
C ASN A 62 12.98 7.69 -19.35
N ILE A 63 13.10 8.67 -18.46
CA ILE A 63 14.36 9.20 -17.96
C ILE A 63 14.41 8.93 -16.46
N ASP A 64 15.04 7.82 -16.07
CA ASP A 64 15.14 7.38 -14.67
C ASP A 64 16.58 7.51 -14.17
N HIS A 65 16.77 8.04 -12.95
CA HIS A 65 18.08 8.20 -12.30
C HIS A 65 18.97 6.96 -12.42
N GLN A 66 18.41 5.75 -12.32
CA GLN A 66 19.19 4.51 -12.44
C GLN A 66 19.92 4.38 -13.78
N CYS A 67 19.34 4.92 -14.86
CA CYS A 67 19.95 4.95 -16.19
C CYS A 67 21.11 5.97 -16.29
N PHE A 68 21.21 6.89 -15.34
CA PHE A 68 22.08 8.06 -15.38
C PHE A 68 22.92 8.27 -14.09
N ASN A 69 22.93 7.30 -13.16
CA ASN A 69 23.60 7.38 -11.85
C ASN A 69 25.11 7.67 -11.93
N ASN A 70 25.75 7.41 -13.08
CA ASN A 70 27.18 7.63 -13.30
C ASN A 70 27.49 8.89 -14.12
N LEU A 71 26.47 9.67 -14.52
CA LEU A 71 26.67 10.91 -15.27
C LEU A 71 26.84 12.11 -14.35
N SER A 72 27.75 13.01 -14.74
CA SER A 72 27.81 14.35 -14.14
C SER A 72 26.55 15.16 -14.47
N TYR A 73 26.29 16.21 -13.69
CA TYR A 73 25.17 17.11 -13.94
C TYR A 73 25.24 17.75 -15.33
N ASP A 74 26.43 18.16 -15.79
CA ASP A 74 26.63 18.72 -17.13
C ASP A 74 26.35 17.70 -18.24
N GLN A 75 26.73 16.45 -18.04
CA GLN A 75 26.44 15.38 -19.01
C GLN A 75 24.94 15.13 -19.11
N PHE A 76 24.22 15.09 -17.98
CA PHE A 76 22.77 14.99 -17.97
C PHE A 76 22.09 16.19 -18.63
N LYS A 77 22.54 17.41 -18.30
CA LYS A 77 22.03 18.64 -18.92
C LYS A 77 22.24 18.66 -20.43
N ASN A 78 23.44 18.33 -20.89
CA ASN A 78 23.74 18.24 -22.32
C ASN A 78 22.89 17.17 -23.01
N PHE A 79 22.65 16.04 -22.35
CA PHE A 79 21.72 15.03 -22.83
C PHE A 79 20.29 15.59 -22.99
N MET A 80 19.77 16.26 -21.96
CA MET A 80 18.44 16.88 -22.01
C MET A 80 18.36 17.93 -23.12
N TYR A 81 19.38 18.79 -23.24
CA TYR A 81 19.48 19.78 -24.31
C TYR A 81 19.39 19.15 -25.70
N HIS A 82 20.17 18.09 -25.96
CA HIS A 82 20.13 17.40 -27.26
C HIS A 82 18.80 16.71 -27.51
N LYS A 83 18.20 16.09 -26.48
CA LYS A 83 16.89 15.45 -26.60
C LYS A 83 15.79 16.47 -26.91
N VAL A 84 15.76 17.59 -26.20
CA VAL A 84 14.84 18.71 -26.45
C VAL A 84 15.03 19.24 -27.86
N ARG A 85 16.26 19.52 -28.28
CA ARG A 85 16.55 20.01 -29.63
C ARG A 85 16.03 19.05 -30.70
N ASP A 86 16.26 17.76 -30.53
CA ASP A 86 15.82 16.76 -31.50
C ASP A 86 14.27 16.64 -31.53
N MET A 87 13.59 16.76 -30.37
CA MET A 87 12.12 16.82 -30.31
C MET A 87 11.54 18.09 -30.93
N SER A 88 12.15 19.25 -30.70
CA SER A 88 11.72 20.53 -31.28
C SER A 88 11.73 20.52 -32.81
N ILE A 89 12.67 19.80 -33.44
CA ILE A 89 12.72 19.66 -34.91
C ILE A 89 11.46 18.96 -35.45
N LYS A 90 10.82 18.11 -34.65
CA LYS A 90 9.62 17.36 -35.01
C LYS A 90 8.39 17.79 -34.19
N GLU A 91 8.35 19.03 -33.68
CA GLU A 91 7.31 19.47 -32.74
C GLU A 91 5.89 19.17 -33.24
N ASP A 92 5.60 19.42 -34.53
CA ASP A 92 4.28 19.20 -35.13
C ASP A 92 3.90 17.72 -35.29
N ASN A 93 4.89 16.81 -35.32
CA ASN A 93 4.71 15.37 -35.54
C ASN A 93 5.15 14.54 -34.31
N LEU A 94 5.29 15.18 -33.16
CA LEU A 94 5.80 14.53 -31.96
C LEU A 94 4.72 13.61 -31.37
N VAL A 95 5.02 12.32 -31.30
CA VAL A 95 4.16 11.30 -30.71
C VAL A 95 4.80 10.82 -29.41
N ILE A 96 4.20 11.15 -28.27
CA ILE A 96 4.63 10.70 -26.95
C ILE A 96 3.39 10.23 -26.21
N HIS A 97 3.30 8.94 -25.94
CA HIS A 97 2.19 8.35 -25.18
C HIS A 97 2.45 8.35 -23.68
N LYS A 98 3.71 8.15 -23.28
CA LYS A 98 4.11 8.15 -21.88
C LYS A 98 5.38 8.94 -21.67
N PHE A 99 5.36 9.78 -20.66
CA PHE A 99 6.49 10.54 -20.19
C PHE A 99 6.77 10.18 -18.74
N ARG A 100 8.00 9.76 -18.46
CA ARG A 100 8.52 9.55 -17.11
C ARG A 100 9.84 10.29 -16.95
N LEU A 101 9.93 11.16 -15.95
CA LEU A 101 11.17 11.72 -15.46
C LEU A 101 11.29 11.46 -13.96
N ARG A 102 12.30 10.70 -13.55
CA ARG A 102 12.61 10.42 -12.15
C ARG A 102 14.07 10.76 -11.88
N MET A 103 14.32 11.84 -11.16
CA MET A 103 15.68 12.37 -10.97
C MET A 103 15.88 12.99 -9.58
N PRO A 104 17.09 12.93 -9.00
CA PRO A 104 17.42 13.70 -7.82
C PRO A 104 17.30 15.21 -8.09
N TYR A 105 16.88 15.97 -7.08
CA TYR A 105 16.66 17.41 -7.19
C TYR A 105 17.85 18.17 -7.80
N LYS A 106 19.09 17.80 -7.47
CA LYS A 106 20.29 18.46 -8.01
C LYS A 106 20.35 18.38 -9.54
N TYR A 107 20.07 17.22 -10.15
CA TYR A 107 20.01 17.08 -11.61
C TYR A 107 18.89 17.93 -12.22
N VAL A 108 17.73 17.92 -11.58
CA VAL A 108 16.55 18.67 -12.02
C VAL A 108 16.79 20.17 -11.95
N LYS A 109 17.51 20.64 -10.93
CA LYS A 109 17.91 22.04 -10.76
C LYS A 109 18.89 22.50 -11.84
N GLU A 110 19.94 21.71 -12.11
CA GLU A 110 20.98 22.07 -13.08
C GLU A 110 20.46 22.09 -14.54
N ALA A 111 19.49 21.23 -14.85
CA ALA A 111 18.86 21.13 -16.16
C ALA A 111 17.41 21.68 -16.20
N ALA A 112 17.09 22.65 -15.32
CA ALA A 112 15.71 23.12 -15.13
C ALA A 112 15.06 23.62 -16.43
N LYS A 113 15.78 24.42 -17.21
CA LYS A 113 15.29 24.97 -18.48
C LYS A 113 15.04 23.88 -19.52
N GLU A 114 15.98 22.95 -19.65
CA GLU A 114 15.85 21.85 -20.59
C GLU A 114 14.69 20.91 -20.21
N ILE A 115 14.46 20.71 -18.92
CA ILE A 115 13.32 19.94 -18.41
C ILE A 115 12.00 20.66 -18.69
N GLU A 116 11.95 21.98 -18.45
CA GLU A 116 10.77 22.79 -18.76
C GLU A 116 10.44 22.76 -20.26
N ASP A 117 11.43 22.97 -21.13
CA ASP A 117 11.26 22.88 -22.58
C ASP A 117 10.82 21.48 -23.02
N CYS A 118 11.36 20.43 -22.41
CA CYS A 118 10.92 19.06 -22.64
C CYS A 118 9.44 18.88 -22.31
N ILE A 119 9.00 19.36 -21.15
CA ILE A 119 7.60 19.25 -20.71
C ILE A 119 6.69 20.10 -21.59
N ARG A 120 7.11 21.30 -21.99
CA ARG A 120 6.39 22.13 -22.95
C ARG A 120 6.10 21.38 -24.25
N LEU A 121 7.10 20.69 -24.79
CA LEU A 121 6.94 19.89 -26.02
C LEU A 121 6.02 18.68 -25.80
N VAL A 122 6.26 17.91 -24.74
CA VAL A 122 5.45 16.72 -24.38
C VAL A 122 3.99 17.10 -24.19
N SER A 123 3.71 18.19 -23.47
CA SER A 123 2.34 18.61 -23.15
C SER A 123 1.58 19.20 -24.34
N LYS A 124 2.27 19.64 -25.39
CA LYS A 124 1.64 20.04 -26.66
C LYS A 124 1.16 18.85 -27.48
N THR A 125 1.73 17.66 -27.26
CA THR A 125 1.33 16.48 -28.03
C THR A 125 -0.12 16.11 -27.74
N SER A 126 -0.86 15.75 -28.79
CA SER A 126 -2.24 15.24 -28.67
C SER A 126 -2.30 13.76 -28.26
N THR A 127 -1.14 13.15 -27.97
CA THR A 127 -1.00 11.70 -27.80
C THR A 127 -0.61 11.28 -26.39
N ILE A 128 -0.20 12.24 -25.54
CA ILE A 128 0.22 12.00 -24.15
C ILE A 128 -0.94 11.51 -23.28
N LYS A 129 -0.74 10.37 -22.62
CA LYS A 129 -1.74 9.74 -21.73
C LYS A 129 -1.19 9.57 -20.32
N ASP A 130 0.06 9.16 -20.17
CA ASP A 130 0.69 8.94 -18.87
C ASP A 130 1.80 9.96 -18.63
N PHE A 131 1.67 10.77 -17.59
CA PHE A 131 2.67 11.75 -17.18
C PHE A 131 3.14 11.46 -15.76
N ASP A 132 4.43 11.14 -15.61
CA ASP A 132 5.05 10.70 -14.36
C ASP A 132 6.31 11.53 -14.08
N PHE A 133 6.23 12.44 -13.12
CA PHE A 133 7.33 13.35 -12.80
C PHE A 133 7.69 13.27 -11.32
N GLU A 134 8.88 12.76 -11.04
CA GLU A 134 9.37 12.48 -9.70
C GLU A 134 10.71 13.18 -9.43
N ILE A 135 10.66 14.16 -8.53
CA ILE A 135 11.87 14.75 -7.95
C ILE A 135 12.25 13.96 -6.69
N MET A 136 13.33 13.19 -6.77
CA MET A 136 13.89 12.49 -5.62
C MET A 136 14.63 13.50 -4.74
N GLN A 137 14.29 13.57 -3.47
CA GLN A 137 14.96 14.43 -2.49
C GLN A 137 15.38 13.61 -1.27
N GLU A 138 16.62 13.83 -0.82
CA GLU A 138 17.18 13.27 0.42
C GLU A 138 16.65 14.02 1.66
N GLU A 139 16.38 15.33 1.53
CA GLU A 139 15.89 16.20 2.61
C GLU A 139 14.61 16.95 2.19
N CYS A 140 13.67 17.14 3.12
CA CYS A 140 12.37 17.79 2.90
C CYS A 140 12.48 19.32 2.72
N THR A 141 13.24 19.81 1.76
CA THR A 141 13.31 21.24 1.41
C THR A 141 12.59 21.47 0.09
N PHE A 142 11.39 22.04 0.15
CA PHE A 142 10.65 22.40 -1.06
C PHE A 142 11.39 23.50 -1.81
N VAL A 143 11.49 23.34 -3.12
CA VAL A 143 12.27 24.22 -3.99
C VAL A 143 11.58 25.58 -4.13
N ALA A 144 12.37 26.64 -4.16
CA ALA A 144 11.93 28.03 -4.34
C ALA A 144 10.88 28.18 -5.46
N GLU A 145 9.90 29.04 -5.17
CA GLU A 145 8.60 29.13 -5.85
C GLU A 145 8.64 29.47 -7.35
N GLY A 146 9.72 30.09 -7.82
CA GLY A 146 9.79 30.66 -9.17
C GLY A 146 9.98 29.65 -10.30
N TYR A 147 10.80 28.61 -10.10
CA TYR A 147 11.27 27.76 -11.22
C TYR A 147 10.22 26.81 -11.78
N TRP A 148 9.14 26.54 -11.02
CA TRP A 148 8.19 25.50 -11.39
C TRP A 148 6.87 26.04 -11.94
N TYR A 149 6.65 27.36 -11.92
CA TYR A 149 5.38 27.96 -12.36
C TYR A 149 5.06 27.63 -13.81
N GLU A 150 6.04 27.85 -14.69
CA GLU A 150 5.90 27.63 -16.14
C GLU A 150 5.72 26.13 -16.45
N LEU A 151 6.47 25.27 -15.76
CA LEU A 151 6.34 23.81 -15.87
C LEU A 151 4.90 23.33 -15.62
N PHE A 152 4.26 23.78 -14.53
CA PHE A 152 2.87 23.38 -14.23
C PHE A 152 1.89 23.89 -15.28
N ASN A 153 2.05 25.12 -15.76
CA ASN A 153 1.23 25.65 -16.85
C ASN A 153 1.34 24.81 -18.12
N HIS A 154 2.52 24.27 -18.41
CA HIS A 154 2.67 23.32 -19.52
C HIS A 154 1.90 22.02 -19.25
N ILE A 155 2.00 21.41 -18.06
CA ILE A 155 1.25 20.19 -17.72
C ILE A 155 -0.27 20.40 -17.88
N TYR A 156 -0.78 21.55 -17.43
CA TYR A 156 -2.19 21.89 -17.55
C TYR A 156 -2.71 21.98 -19.00
N ASN A 157 -1.82 22.19 -19.98
CA ASN A 157 -2.20 22.18 -21.39
C ASN A 157 -2.33 20.76 -22.00
N ALA A 158 -1.89 19.72 -21.29
CA ALA A 158 -1.98 18.34 -21.76
C ALA A 158 -3.40 17.77 -21.59
N LYS A 159 -4.28 18.05 -22.57
CA LYS A 159 -5.73 17.72 -22.51
C LYS A 159 -6.06 16.21 -22.62
N THR A 160 -5.10 15.39 -23.03
CA THR A 160 -5.28 13.95 -23.30
C THR A 160 -4.82 13.05 -22.14
N LEU A 161 -4.35 13.65 -21.04
CA LEU A 161 -3.88 12.91 -19.87
C LEU A 161 -4.95 11.99 -19.30
N VAL A 162 -4.56 10.75 -19.07
CA VAL A 162 -5.33 9.69 -18.40
C VAL A 162 -4.74 9.41 -17.02
N MET A 163 -3.41 9.46 -16.87
CA MET A 163 -2.70 9.32 -15.60
C MET A 163 -1.75 10.50 -15.37
N LEU A 164 -1.82 11.09 -14.18
CA LEU A 164 -0.91 12.13 -13.70
C LEU A 164 -0.30 11.69 -12.37
N ARG A 165 1.02 11.51 -12.33
CA ARG A 165 1.80 11.28 -11.12
C ARG A 165 2.81 12.41 -10.94
N LEU A 166 2.73 13.08 -9.80
CA LEU A 166 3.66 14.14 -9.41
C LEU A 166 4.24 13.81 -8.04
N PHE A 167 5.57 13.88 -7.93
CA PHE A 167 6.27 13.63 -6.69
C PHE A 167 7.31 14.71 -6.40
N GLY A 168 7.31 15.25 -5.17
CA GLY A 168 8.34 16.18 -4.69
C GLY A 168 8.22 17.60 -5.27
N LEU A 169 7.00 18.06 -5.55
CA LEU A 169 6.72 19.34 -6.20
C LEU A 169 5.83 20.27 -5.37
N ILE A 170 5.80 21.56 -5.73
CA ILE A 170 4.79 22.51 -5.25
C ILE A 170 3.65 22.55 -6.26
N VAL A 171 2.44 22.12 -5.88
CA VAL A 171 1.29 22.19 -6.80
C VAL A 171 0.74 23.62 -6.85
N MET A 172 0.46 24.09 -8.07
CA MET A 172 -0.06 25.43 -8.33
C MET A 172 -1.36 25.36 -9.12
N LEU A 173 -2.22 26.36 -8.97
CA LEU A 173 -3.41 26.50 -9.80
C LEU A 173 -3.02 26.84 -11.25
N PRO A 174 -3.80 26.39 -12.25
CA PRO A 174 -3.59 26.83 -13.62
C PRO A 174 -3.82 28.34 -13.75
N SER A 175 -3.04 29.01 -14.59
CA SER A 175 -3.26 30.43 -14.90
C SER A 175 -4.63 30.68 -15.55
N ASN A 176 -5.10 29.73 -16.36
CA ASN A 176 -6.43 29.78 -16.99
C ASN A 176 -7.39 28.83 -16.27
N ARG A 177 -8.49 29.38 -15.73
CA ARG A 177 -9.50 28.64 -14.97
C ARG A 177 -10.37 27.71 -15.82
N ASP A 178 -10.41 27.91 -17.14
CA ASP A 178 -11.20 27.08 -18.05
C ASP A 178 -10.51 25.75 -18.42
N ILE A 179 -9.26 25.57 -17.98
CA ILE A 179 -8.53 24.33 -18.20
C ILE A 179 -9.23 23.18 -17.45
N LYS A 180 -9.37 22.05 -18.14
CA LYS A 180 -9.94 20.81 -17.59
C LYS A 180 -9.13 19.62 -18.06
N PHE A 181 -9.01 18.62 -17.19
CA PHE A 181 -8.52 17.31 -17.58
C PHE A 181 -9.69 16.36 -17.82
N SER A 182 -10.27 16.46 -19.01
CA SER A 182 -11.48 15.72 -19.38
C SER A 182 -11.31 14.20 -19.44
N HIS A 183 -10.07 13.70 -19.52
CA HIS A 183 -9.76 12.27 -19.67
C HIS A 183 -9.04 11.66 -18.47
N LEU A 184 -8.71 12.47 -17.45
CA LEU A 184 -7.88 12.03 -16.34
C LEU A 184 -8.66 11.05 -15.45
N LYS A 185 -8.12 9.84 -15.31
CA LYS A 185 -8.69 8.75 -14.52
C LYS A 185 -7.90 8.50 -13.24
N ILE A 186 -6.59 8.71 -13.25
CA ILE A 186 -5.71 8.38 -12.12
C ILE A 186 -4.86 9.59 -11.76
N LEU A 187 -5.02 10.09 -10.54
CA LEU A 187 -4.23 11.18 -9.97
C LEU A 187 -3.42 10.66 -8.79
N ARG A 188 -2.10 10.87 -8.82
CA ARG A 188 -1.21 10.53 -7.71
C ARG A 188 -0.31 11.70 -7.39
N LEU A 189 -0.51 12.27 -6.20
CA LEU A 189 0.25 13.39 -5.69
C LEU A 189 0.98 12.89 -4.44
N GLU A 190 2.32 12.79 -4.51
CA GLU A 190 3.13 12.34 -3.39
C GLU A 190 4.22 13.35 -3.01
N LYS A 191 4.47 13.57 -1.70
CA LYS A 191 5.44 14.56 -1.20
C LYS A 191 5.22 15.95 -1.83
N ILE A 192 3.97 16.37 -1.97
CA ILE A 192 3.61 17.65 -2.57
C ILE A 192 3.55 18.75 -1.51
N SER A 193 4.06 19.94 -1.80
CA SER A 193 3.78 21.15 -1.02
C SER A 193 2.53 21.84 -1.54
N VAL A 194 1.57 22.03 -0.65
CA VAL A 194 0.27 22.66 -0.86
C VAL A 194 0.28 24.02 -0.17
N LYS A 195 0.43 25.08 -0.95
CA LYS A 195 0.31 26.46 -0.43
C LYS A 195 -1.14 26.91 -0.28
N CYS A 196 -2.02 26.39 -1.14
CA CYS A 196 -3.43 26.71 -1.15
C CYS A 196 -4.23 25.44 -1.45
N GLU A 197 -5.19 25.12 -0.60
CA GLU A 197 -6.02 23.91 -0.67
C GLU A 197 -6.91 23.88 -1.91
N SER A 198 -7.21 25.06 -2.45
CA SER A 198 -7.91 25.21 -3.73
C SER A 198 -7.14 24.55 -4.87
N ALA A 199 -5.82 24.44 -4.81
CA ALA A 199 -5.01 23.77 -5.82
C ALA A 199 -5.27 22.26 -5.87
N ILE A 200 -5.52 21.62 -4.72
CA ILE A 200 -5.96 20.22 -4.66
C ILE A 200 -7.44 20.10 -5.04
N SER A 201 -8.29 21.00 -4.52
CA SER A 201 -9.72 21.02 -4.81
C SER A 201 -10.03 21.22 -6.30
N TRP A 202 -9.13 21.89 -7.03
CA TRP A 202 -9.25 22.10 -8.47
C TRP A 202 -9.31 20.78 -9.24
N PHE A 203 -8.55 19.75 -8.83
CA PHE A 203 -8.58 18.45 -9.49
C PHE A 203 -9.95 17.78 -9.35
N PHE A 204 -10.57 17.87 -8.18
CA PHE A 204 -11.91 17.30 -7.96
C PHE A 204 -13.02 18.05 -8.71
N THR A 205 -12.82 19.33 -9.00
CA THR A 205 -13.79 20.16 -9.73
C THR A 205 -13.61 20.06 -11.25
N ASN A 206 -12.38 19.88 -11.75
CA ASN A 206 -12.04 19.99 -13.17
C ASN A 206 -11.58 18.67 -13.83
N CYS A 207 -11.66 17.54 -13.13
CA CYS A 207 -11.36 16.20 -13.65
C CYS A 207 -12.58 15.26 -13.50
N PRO A 208 -13.57 15.32 -14.41
CA PRO A 208 -14.86 14.64 -14.22
C PRO A 208 -14.82 13.10 -14.33
N LEU A 209 -13.74 12.54 -14.91
CA LEU A 209 -13.58 11.10 -15.11
C LEU A 209 -12.61 10.46 -14.11
N ILE A 210 -12.25 11.18 -13.03
CA ILE A 210 -11.30 10.67 -12.05
C ILE A 210 -11.87 9.44 -11.35
N THR A 211 -11.09 8.36 -11.32
CA THR A 211 -11.46 7.05 -10.76
C THR A 211 -10.64 6.68 -9.53
N GLU A 212 -9.38 7.10 -9.50
CA GLU A 212 -8.44 6.87 -8.40
C GLU A 212 -7.69 8.18 -8.09
N THR A 213 -7.69 8.54 -6.81
CA THR A 213 -6.90 9.65 -6.29
C THR A 213 -6.07 9.20 -5.11
N ARG A 214 -4.77 9.48 -5.15
CA ARG A 214 -3.86 9.30 -4.01
C ARG A 214 -3.19 10.61 -3.65
N LEU A 215 -3.34 11.03 -2.40
CA LEU A 215 -2.74 12.22 -1.81
C LEU A 215 -1.85 11.76 -0.66
N VAL A 216 -0.55 11.63 -0.90
CA VAL A 216 0.39 11.09 0.09
C VAL A 216 1.44 12.14 0.46
N LYS A 217 1.65 12.43 1.74
CA LYS A 217 2.60 13.45 2.21
C LYS A 217 2.35 14.80 1.52
N CYS A 218 1.10 15.25 1.48
CA CYS A 218 0.77 16.60 1.02
C CYS A 218 0.99 17.60 2.17
N TYR A 219 2.14 18.27 2.17
CA TYR A 219 2.56 19.22 3.20
C TYR A 219 1.83 20.54 3.02
N GLY A 220 1.31 21.14 4.10
CA GLY A 220 0.53 22.40 4.03
C GLY A 220 -0.98 22.21 3.84
N LEU A 221 -1.44 21.00 3.50
CA LEU A 221 -2.87 20.68 3.41
C LEU A 221 -3.48 20.56 4.82
N LYS A 222 -4.43 21.43 5.17
CA LYS A 222 -5.15 21.38 6.46
C LYS A 222 -6.58 20.86 6.28
N ASP A 223 -7.31 21.36 5.32
CA ASP A 223 -8.69 20.98 5.03
C ASP A 223 -8.77 20.36 3.64
N LEU A 224 -9.26 19.13 3.57
CA LEU A 224 -9.48 18.42 2.31
C LEU A 224 -10.96 18.32 2.00
N LYS A 225 -11.39 19.03 0.95
CA LYS A 225 -12.77 18.97 0.45
C LYS A 225 -12.82 18.21 -0.87
N VAL A 226 -13.28 16.97 -0.82
CA VAL A 226 -13.48 16.10 -1.99
C VAL A 226 -14.91 16.28 -2.46
N ARG A 227 -15.15 17.30 -3.27
CA ARG A 227 -16.47 17.64 -3.82
C ARG A 227 -16.37 18.05 -5.29
N GLY A 228 -17.45 17.89 -6.03
CA GLY A 228 -17.52 18.21 -7.46
C GLY A 228 -18.25 17.11 -8.24
N ASN A 229 -18.06 17.07 -9.56
CA ASN A 229 -18.61 16.00 -10.39
C ASN A 229 -17.73 14.74 -10.29
N LEU A 230 -17.82 14.05 -9.15
CA LEU A 230 -17.03 12.86 -8.80
C LEU A 230 -17.82 11.55 -9.01
N SER A 231 -18.60 11.49 -10.08
CA SER A 231 -19.49 10.35 -10.41
C SER A 231 -18.75 9.07 -10.83
N HIS A 232 -17.42 9.10 -10.90
CA HIS A 232 -16.55 8.00 -11.31
C HIS A 232 -15.49 7.64 -10.26
N LEU A 233 -15.34 8.42 -9.18
CA LEU A 233 -14.29 8.23 -8.19
C LEU A 233 -14.61 6.99 -7.35
N LYS A 234 -13.81 5.94 -7.49
CA LYS A 234 -13.97 4.65 -6.79
C LYS A 234 -12.99 4.48 -5.65
N PHE A 235 -11.82 5.09 -5.75
CA PHE A 235 -10.76 4.94 -4.76
C PHE A 235 -10.12 6.27 -4.37
N LEU A 236 -10.08 6.53 -3.07
CA LEU A 236 -9.40 7.68 -2.46
C LEU A 236 -8.44 7.20 -1.37
N GLU A 237 -7.17 7.58 -1.50
CA GLU A 237 -6.14 7.40 -0.47
C GLU A 237 -5.61 8.76 -0.04
N VAL A 238 -5.68 9.05 1.25
CA VAL A 238 -5.08 10.23 1.88
C VAL A 238 -4.14 9.74 2.97
N GLY A 239 -2.85 9.94 2.76
CA GLY A 239 -1.81 9.34 3.59
C GLY A 239 -0.77 10.36 4.04
N PHE A 240 -0.42 10.34 5.31
CA PHE A 240 0.75 11.01 5.86
C PHE A 240 0.82 12.53 5.64
N CYS A 241 -0.33 13.19 5.55
CA CYS A 241 -0.46 14.65 5.48
C CYS A 241 -0.40 15.24 6.89
N SER A 242 0.77 15.72 7.32
CA SER A 242 1.06 16.05 8.73
C SER A 242 0.22 17.21 9.31
N LEU A 243 -0.34 18.07 8.45
CA LEU A 243 -1.13 19.22 8.87
C LEU A 243 -2.64 19.03 8.66
N LEU A 244 -3.10 17.88 8.18
CA LEU A 244 -4.51 17.64 7.87
C LEU A 244 -5.35 17.66 9.15
N GLU A 245 -6.35 18.54 9.21
CA GLU A 245 -7.29 18.82 10.31
C GLU A 245 -8.70 18.33 9.99
N SER A 246 -9.16 18.51 8.76
CA SER A 246 -10.49 18.06 8.33
C SER A 246 -10.50 17.37 6.97
N VAL A 247 -11.39 16.41 6.81
CA VAL A 247 -11.66 15.71 5.55
C VAL A 247 -13.18 15.65 5.34
N GLU A 248 -13.64 16.30 4.27
CA GLU A 248 -15.04 16.28 3.83
C GLU A 248 -15.13 15.56 2.48
N ILE A 249 -15.95 14.51 2.40
CA ILE A 249 -16.06 13.66 1.20
C ILE A 249 -17.50 13.66 0.69
N GLN A 250 -17.64 14.06 -0.58
CA GLN A 250 -18.84 14.04 -1.41
C GLN A 250 -18.51 13.37 -2.75
N ALA A 251 -18.53 12.04 -2.77
CA ALA A 251 -18.17 11.19 -3.90
C ALA A 251 -19.09 9.94 -3.99
N PRO A 252 -20.20 10.03 -4.73
CA PRO A 252 -21.31 9.08 -4.61
C PRO A 252 -20.97 7.63 -5.01
N LYS A 253 -19.91 7.40 -5.79
CA LYS A 253 -19.48 6.05 -6.20
C LYS A 253 -18.18 5.59 -5.55
N LEU A 254 -17.79 6.21 -4.43
CA LEU A 254 -16.57 5.83 -3.72
C LEU A 254 -16.74 4.45 -3.09
N GLU A 255 -15.96 3.48 -3.56
CA GLU A 255 -15.99 2.10 -3.08
C GLU A 255 -14.92 1.87 -2.00
N LYS A 256 -13.79 2.58 -2.06
CA LYS A 256 -12.65 2.40 -1.16
C LYS A 256 -12.09 3.72 -0.65
N LEU A 257 -12.00 3.84 0.67
CA LEU A 257 -11.39 4.95 1.38
C LEU A 257 -10.24 4.46 2.26
N VAL A 258 -9.06 5.05 2.08
CA VAL A 258 -7.88 4.81 2.92
C VAL A 258 -7.42 6.14 3.50
N LEU A 259 -7.49 6.27 4.82
CA LEU A 259 -6.95 7.40 5.57
C LEU A 259 -5.79 6.91 6.44
N SER A 260 -4.60 7.43 6.20
CA SER A 260 -3.40 7.13 7.00
C SER A 260 -2.84 8.41 7.57
N GLU A 261 -2.85 8.59 8.88
CA GLU A 261 -2.36 9.80 9.55
C GLU A 261 -0.90 9.62 10.02
N ILE A 262 -0.12 10.70 10.18
CA ILE A 262 1.11 10.67 10.99
C ILE A 262 0.92 11.64 12.16
N LYS A 263 0.55 11.12 13.33
CA LYS A 263 0.74 11.85 14.59
C LYS A 263 2.23 11.95 14.88
N ARG A 264 2.84 13.11 14.64
CA ARG A 264 4.04 13.59 15.36
C ARG A 264 4.03 15.13 15.39
N ARG A 265 3.86 15.72 16.60
CA ARG A 265 4.01 17.14 16.99
C ARG A 265 2.77 18.05 17.08
N ARG A 266 1.53 17.56 17.00
CA ARG A 266 0.37 18.32 17.54
C ARG A 266 0.07 17.77 18.93
N GLY A 267 -0.18 18.66 19.89
CA GLY A 267 -0.42 18.30 21.30
C GLY A 267 -1.55 17.28 21.48
N ASP A 268 -1.72 16.82 22.72
CA ASP A 268 -2.49 15.61 23.02
C ASP A 268 -3.99 15.68 22.63
N ASP A 269 -4.54 16.88 22.42
CA ASP A 269 -5.97 17.13 22.13
C ASP A 269 -6.36 17.21 20.65
N PHE A 270 -5.42 17.00 19.72
CA PHE A 270 -5.75 17.11 18.30
C PHE A 270 -6.60 15.91 17.82
N HIS A 271 -7.74 16.21 17.20
CA HIS A 271 -8.61 15.23 16.55
C HIS A 271 -8.94 15.67 15.13
N MET A 272 -8.74 14.78 14.16
CA MET A 272 -9.20 15.01 12.80
C MET A 272 -10.72 14.95 12.72
N ASP A 273 -11.33 15.92 12.04
CA ASP A 273 -12.73 15.87 11.66
C ASP A 273 -12.90 15.11 10.34
N LEU A 274 -13.80 14.14 10.32
CA LEU A 274 -14.12 13.35 9.13
C LEU A 274 -15.62 13.39 8.90
N SER A 275 -16.00 13.98 7.78
CA SER A 275 -17.38 14.05 7.30
C SER A 275 -17.50 13.35 5.95
N ILE A 276 -18.45 12.43 5.85
CA ILE A 276 -18.79 11.71 4.62
C ILE A 276 -20.30 11.89 4.45
N ASP A 277 -20.74 12.36 3.28
CA ASP A 277 -22.15 12.50 3.01
C ASP A 277 -22.87 11.15 2.92
N SER A 278 -24.20 11.17 3.02
CA SER A 278 -25.01 9.96 3.04
C SER A 278 -24.84 9.10 1.79
N GLU A 279 -24.80 9.70 0.59
CA GLU A 279 -24.71 8.95 -0.66
C GLU A 279 -23.37 8.24 -0.80
N THR A 280 -22.26 8.90 -0.42
CA THR A 280 -20.94 8.27 -0.36
C THR A 280 -20.90 7.14 0.68
N SER A 281 -21.48 7.36 1.87
CA SER A 281 -21.44 6.37 2.95
C SER A 281 -22.17 5.07 2.58
N GLU A 282 -23.25 5.14 1.80
CA GLU A 282 -24.02 3.97 1.35
C GLU A 282 -23.30 3.12 0.31
N ASN A 283 -22.35 3.70 -0.44
CA ASN A 283 -21.61 3.02 -1.50
C ASN A 283 -20.24 2.48 -1.05
N LEU A 284 -19.74 2.95 0.09
CA LEU A 284 -18.44 2.57 0.62
C LEU A 284 -18.40 1.07 0.98
N ARG A 285 -17.43 0.34 0.44
CA ARG A 285 -17.22 -1.11 0.66
C ARG A 285 -15.98 -1.40 1.50
N GLU A 286 -14.93 -0.61 1.32
CA GLU A 286 -13.66 -0.76 2.03
C GLU A 286 -13.31 0.54 2.76
N LEU A 287 -13.19 0.46 4.08
CA LEU A 287 -12.73 1.56 4.93
C LEU A 287 -11.45 1.15 5.65
N THR A 288 -10.38 1.92 5.45
CA THR A 288 -9.11 1.74 6.15
C THR A 288 -8.73 3.02 6.88
N LEU A 289 -8.61 2.93 8.20
CA LEU A 289 -8.09 3.99 9.07
C LEU A 289 -6.77 3.51 9.68
N CYS A 290 -5.70 4.23 9.38
CA CYS A 290 -4.35 3.96 9.88
C CYS A 290 -3.86 5.16 10.69
N ASN A 291 -3.40 4.92 11.91
CA ASN A 291 -2.86 5.91 12.84
C ASN A 291 -3.83 7.07 13.13
N SER A 292 -5.14 6.80 13.06
CA SER A 292 -6.16 7.86 13.05
C SER A 292 -6.40 8.48 14.43
N SER A 293 -6.63 9.79 14.43
CA SER A 293 -6.97 10.61 15.61
C SER A 293 -8.46 10.92 15.75
N ILE A 294 -9.30 10.41 14.84
CA ILE A 294 -10.76 10.57 14.88
C ILE A 294 -11.31 10.06 16.20
N ARG A 295 -12.19 10.84 16.85
CA ARG A 295 -12.82 10.42 18.11
C ARG A 295 -13.70 9.19 17.91
N GLY A 296 -13.67 8.24 18.85
CA GLY A 296 -14.48 7.02 18.78
C GLY A 296 -15.98 7.26 18.57
N ILE A 297 -16.55 8.30 19.18
CA ILE A 297 -17.97 8.67 18.96
C ILE A 297 -18.24 9.20 17.55
N ALA A 298 -17.32 9.96 16.98
CA ALA A 298 -17.42 10.46 15.60
C ALA A 298 -17.31 9.30 14.61
N PHE A 299 -16.36 8.38 14.85
CA PHE A 299 -16.23 7.15 14.07
C PHE A 299 -17.52 6.31 14.13
N THR A 300 -18.10 6.12 15.33
CA THR A 300 -19.33 5.33 15.50
C THR A 300 -20.50 5.93 14.72
N ARG A 301 -20.67 7.25 14.76
CA ARG A 301 -21.71 7.96 13.99
C ARG A 301 -21.49 7.77 12.49
N LEU A 302 -20.26 7.96 12.02
CA LEU A 302 -19.91 7.80 10.61
C LEU A 302 -20.13 6.36 10.14
N PHE A 303 -19.65 5.38 10.90
CA PHE A 303 -19.76 3.96 10.55
C PHE A 303 -21.23 3.49 10.54
N SER A 304 -22.10 4.07 11.36
CA SER A 304 -23.53 3.75 11.36
C SER A 304 -24.24 4.13 10.04
N GLY A 305 -23.75 5.14 9.32
CA GLY A 305 -24.21 5.46 7.96
C GLY A 305 -23.62 4.54 6.89
N CYS A 306 -22.49 3.89 7.17
CA CYS A 306 -21.76 3.06 6.21
C CYS A 306 -22.33 1.63 6.10
N SER A 307 -23.57 1.51 5.62
CA SER A 307 -24.32 0.25 5.58
C SER A 307 -23.77 -0.81 4.60
N SER A 308 -22.92 -0.42 3.64
CA SER A 308 -22.36 -1.30 2.60
C SER A 308 -20.93 -1.78 2.86
N VAL A 309 -20.30 -1.40 3.97
CA VAL A 309 -18.90 -1.76 4.23
C VAL A 309 -18.74 -3.26 4.47
N GLU A 310 -17.94 -3.89 3.62
CA GLU A 310 -17.59 -5.32 3.65
C GLU A 310 -16.24 -5.57 4.33
N SER A 311 -15.32 -4.60 4.26
CA SER A 311 -13.98 -4.68 4.86
C SER A 311 -13.64 -3.41 5.64
N LEU A 312 -13.45 -3.57 6.95
CA LEU A 312 -12.98 -2.53 7.85
C LEU A 312 -11.57 -2.85 8.36
N VAL A 313 -10.64 -1.90 8.21
CA VAL A 313 -9.28 -1.99 8.73
C VAL A 313 -9.01 -0.79 9.65
N LEU A 314 -8.68 -1.08 10.90
CA LEU A 314 -8.25 -0.12 11.91
C LEU A 314 -6.82 -0.52 12.34
N ASP A 315 -5.82 0.32 12.08
CA ASP A 315 -4.44 0.11 12.50
C ASP A 315 -3.93 1.34 13.26
N ARG A 316 -3.43 1.22 14.49
CA ARG A 316 -2.90 2.34 15.30
C ARG A 316 -3.89 3.48 15.55
N CYS A 317 -5.19 3.22 15.54
CA CYS A 317 -6.20 4.23 15.86
C CYS A 317 -6.16 4.55 17.36
N MET A 318 -6.00 5.84 17.69
CA MET A 318 -5.95 6.38 19.05
C MET A 318 -7.29 7.06 19.37
N ASN A 319 -7.66 7.15 20.65
CA ASN A 319 -8.92 7.73 21.15
C ASN A 319 -10.19 7.01 20.67
N PHE A 320 -10.09 5.71 20.40
CA PHE A 320 -11.19 4.82 20.00
C PHE A 320 -11.89 4.18 21.22
N PHE A 321 -12.22 4.99 22.23
CA PHE A 321 -12.99 4.56 23.40
C PHE A 321 -14.47 4.38 23.03
N LYS A 322 -15.09 3.27 23.46
CA LYS A 322 -16.54 3.00 23.31
C LYS A 322 -17.05 3.08 21.87
N ILE A 323 -16.32 2.51 20.91
CA ILE A 323 -16.82 2.43 19.53
C ILE A 323 -17.86 1.33 19.37
N ARG A 324 -18.88 1.56 18.53
CA ARG A 324 -19.82 0.53 18.08
C ARG A 324 -19.63 0.26 16.60
N ILE A 325 -19.42 -1.00 16.24
CA ILE A 325 -19.28 -1.51 14.87
C ILE A 325 -20.45 -2.46 14.63
N ALA A 326 -21.56 -1.94 14.12
CA ALA A 326 -22.72 -2.74 13.75
C ALA A 326 -22.86 -2.76 12.23
N SER A 327 -22.82 -3.95 11.60
CA SER A 327 -23.00 -4.10 10.16
C SER A 327 -23.39 -5.52 9.76
N GLN A 328 -24.44 -5.64 8.96
CA GLN A 328 -24.88 -6.92 8.39
C GLN A 328 -24.02 -7.37 7.21
N LYS A 329 -23.25 -6.48 6.56
CA LYS A 329 -22.45 -6.81 5.38
C LYS A 329 -20.96 -6.97 5.67
N LEU A 330 -20.51 -6.62 6.87
CA LEU A 330 -19.10 -6.68 7.23
C LEU A 330 -18.61 -8.14 7.23
N ARG A 331 -17.68 -8.45 6.31
CA ARG A 331 -17.07 -9.77 6.14
C ARG A 331 -15.67 -9.83 6.71
N LYS A 332 -14.95 -8.70 6.69
CA LYS A 332 -13.57 -8.60 7.14
C LYS A 332 -13.41 -7.44 8.11
N LEU A 333 -12.89 -7.74 9.29
CA LEU A 333 -12.53 -6.76 10.30
C LEU A 333 -11.08 -6.98 10.72
N VAL A 334 -10.27 -5.94 10.62
CA VAL A 334 -8.87 -5.95 11.01
C VAL A 334 -8.65 -4.85 12.03
N MET A 335 -8.16 -5.20 13.22
CA MET A 335 -7.87 -4.27 14.30
C MET A 335 -6.44 -4.52 14.80
N LYS A 336 -5.56 -3.56 14.58
CA LYS A 336 -4.12 -3.68 14.86
C LYS A 336 -3.69 -2.51 15.73
N ARG A 337 -2.99 -2.75 16.85
CA ARG A 337 -2.31 -1.72 17.65
C ARG A 337 -3.19 -0.53 18.04
N CYS A 338 -4.48 -0.76 18.25
CA CYS A 338 -5.39 0.26 18.77
C CYS A 338 -5.47 0.06 20.30
N PHE A 339 -4.88 0.98 21.06
CA PHE A 339 -4.60 0.78 22.49
C PHE A 339 -5.81 1.07 23.39
N ASP A 340 -6.77 1.85 22.90
CA ASP A 340 -7.90 2.41 23.68
C ASP A 340 -9.20 1.59 23.61
N LEU A 341 -9.14 0.37 23.06
CA LEU A 341 -10.31 -0.44 22.72
C LEU A 341 -10.95 -1.14 23.94
N LEU A 342 -11.08 -0.47 25.08
CA LEU A 342 -11.52 -1.11 26.33
C LEU A 342 -12.98 -1.61 26.29
N VAL A 343 -13.85 -1.02 25.46
CA VAL A 343 -15.24 -1.46 25.26
C VAL A 343 -15.61 -1.20 23.81
N THR A 344 -15.78 -2.25 23.02
CA THR A 344 -16.16 -2.14 21.61
C THR A 344 -17.32 -3.07 21.32
N ASP A 345 -18.43 -2.49 20.88
CA ASP A 345 -19.63 -3.26 20.57
C ASP A 345 -19.66 -3.63 19.12
N ILE A 346 -19.30 -4.89 18.83
CA ILE A 346 -19.31 -5.42 17.49
C ILE A 346 -20.55 -6.29 17.29
N GLU A 347 -21.38 -5.88 16.34
CA GLU A 347 -22.57 -6.59 15.87
C GLU A 347 -22.40 -6.84 14.37
N ALA A 348 -21.66 -7.90 14.02
CA ALA A 348 -21.35 -8.24 12.63
C ALA A 348 -21.57 -9.75 12.38
N PRO A 349 -22.83 -10.19 12.16
CA PRO A 349 -23.16 -11.62 12.10
C PRO A 349 -22.56 -12.33 10.89
N ASN A 350 -22.26 -11.61 9.80
CA ASN A 350 -21.69 -12.17 8.57
C ASN A 350 -20.16 -12.07 8.50
N LEU A 351 -19.49 -11.90 9.64
CA LEU A 351 -18.05 -11.75 9.71
C LEU A 351 -17.33 -13.08 9.43
N THR A 352 -16.55 -13.11 8.35
CA THR A 352 -15.79 -14.29 7.89
C THR A 352 -14.30 -14.24 8.27
N SER A 353 -13.79 -13.04 8.51
CA SER A 353 -12.38 -12.80 8.81
C SER A 353 -12.28 -11.72 9.88
N PHE A 354 -11.71 -12.07 11.02
CA PHE A 354 -11.37 -11.15 12.09
C PHE A 354 -9.88 -11.27 12.43
N ILE A 355 -9.15 -10.19 12.28
CA ILE A 355 -7.72 -10.13 12.63
C ILE A 355 -7.55 -9.14 13.76
N PHE A 356 -7.01 -9.61 14.88
CA PHE A 356 -6.68 -8.80 16.02
C PHE A 356 -5.19 -8.90 16.36
N CYS A 357 -4.47 -7.79 16.30
CA CYS A 357 -3.04 -7.72 16.64
C CYS A 357 -2.81 -6.63 17.69
N HIS A 358 -2.65 -7.00 18.95
CA HIS A 358 -2.12 -6.08 19.96
C HIS A 358 -0.59 -6.22 19.96
N TYR A 359 0.13 -5.21 19.47
CA TYR A 359 1.59 -5.19 19.62
C TYR A 359 1.95 -4.16 20.68
N LEU A 360 2.26 -4.64 21.88
CA LEU A 360 3.12 -3.95 22.83
C LEU A 360 4.51 -4.58 22.70
N PRO A 361 5.53 -3.88 22.15
CA PRO A 361 6.89 -4.29 22.38
C PRO A 361 7.23 -4.08 23.86
N PHE A 362 7.72 -5.14 24.50
CA PHE A 362 8.43 -5.07 25.77
C PHE A 362 9.63 -4.11 25.60
N GLY A 363 9.66 -2.98 26.32
CA GLY A 363 10.87 -2.18 26.52
C GLY A 363 10.86 -0.66 26.24
N SER A 364 9.79 -0.01 25.78
CA SER A 364 9.86 1.41 25.35
C SER A 364 8.78 2.35 25.92
N TYR A 365 8.44 2.21 27.21
CA TYR A 365 7.84 3.30 27.99
C TYR A 365 8.89 4.24 28.60
N VAL A 366 10.17 3.90 28.48
CA VAL A 366 11.27 4.73 28.98
C VAL A 366 11.72 5.64 27.85
N GLU A 367 11.05 6.77 27.71
CA GLU A 367 11.61 8.11 27.42
C GLU A 367 10.56 8.99 26.73
N TYR A 368 10.08 9.96 27.50
CA TYR A 368 9.24 11.12 27.14
C TYR A 368 7.73 10.88 26.97
N CYS A 369 6.98 11.08 28.06
CA CYS A 369 5.90 12.08 28.17
C CYS A 369 5.30 12.03 29.58
N ASN A 370 5.91 12.77 30.52
CA ASN A 370 5.33 13.02 31.84
C ASN A 370 4.29 14.16 31.76
N ASP A 371 3.32 14.08 32.66
CA ASP A 371 2.30 15.05 33.07
C ASP A 371 0.94 15.01 32.34
N ALA A 372 0.88 14.81 31.02
CA ALA A 372 -0.41 14.76 30.29
C ALA A 372 -1.22 13.46 30.52
N LEU A 373 -0.53 12.33 30.71
CA LEU A 373 -1.15 11.04 31.07
C LEU A 373 -1.79 11.08 32.46
N THR A 374 -1.28 11.90 33.37
CA THR A 374 -1.81 12.07 34.73
C THR A 374 -3.13 12.85 34.70
N GLN A 375 -3.20 13.92 33.90
CA GLN A 375 -4.41 14.72 33.74
C GLN A 375 -5.50 13.98 32.94
N TYR A 376 -5.12 13.18 31.94
CA TYR A 376 -6.04 12.26 31.23
C TYR A 376 -6.60 11.18 32.18
N CYS A 377 -5.77 10.70 33.11
CA CYS A 377 -6.21 9.80 34.18
C CYS A 377 -7.10 10.49 35.22
N GLU A 378 -6.92 11.79 35.49
CA GLU A 378 -7.79 12.57 36.40
C GLU A 378 -9.18 12.81 35.81
N GLU A 379 -9.30 13.04 34.50
CA GLU A 379 -10.60 13.09 33.81
C GLU A 379 -11.29 11.72 33.76
N ILE A 380 -10.52 10.63 33.64
CA ILE A 380 -11.03 9.25 33.80
C ILE A 380 -11.51 9.00 35.25
N SER A 381 -10.84 9.59 36.25
CA SER A 381 -11.20 9.43 37.68
C SER A 381 -12.55 10.05 38.03
N GLN A 382 -12.97 11.12 37.33
CA GLN A 382 -14.29 11.74 37.55
C GLN A 382 -15.45 10.93 36.95
N VAL A 383 -15.18 9.95 36.08
CA VAL A 383 -16.19 9.04 35.51
C VAL A 383 -16.27 7.71 36.30
N GLN A 384 -15.50 7.58 37.39
CA GLN A 384 -15.24 6.32 38.11
C GLN A 384 -15.62 6.36 39.61
N GLU A 385 -16.83 6.76 39.97
CA GLU A 385 -17.35 6.46 41.32
C GLU A 385 -17.82 5.01 41.50
N CYS A 386 -17.64 4.14 40.50
CA CYS A 386 -17.88 2.71 40.65
C CYS A 386 -16.74 1.87 40.04
N MET A 387 -15.93 1.32 40.97
CA MET A 387 -15.20 0.04 40.88
C MET A 387 -13.81 0.00 40.21
N VAL A 388 -12.81 -0.10 41.10
CA VAL A 388 -11.56 -0.90 41.08
C VAL A 388 -10.41 -0.41 40.17
N ASP A 389 -9.27 -0.20 40.84
CA ASP A 389 -7.92 0.16 40.37
C ASP A 389 -7.56 -0.35 38.94
N PHE A 390 -7.77 0.51 37.95
CA PHE A 390 -7.65 0.22 36.52
C PHE A 390 -6.22 -0.09 36.04
N THR A 391 -5.21 0.29 36.82
CA THR A 391 -3.80 0.02 36.52
C THR A 391 -3.44 -1.46 36.68
N GLN A 392 -4.13 -2.18 37.56
CA GLN A 392 -4.06 -3.64 37.63
C GLN A 392 -4.95 -4.33 36.59
N VAL A 393 -6.03 -3.67 36.14
CA VAL A 393 -6.99 -4.21 35.16
C VAL A 393 -6.39 -4.30 33.75
N LEU A 394 -5.54 -3.34 33.35
CA LEU A 394 -4.77 -3.42 32.10
C LEU A 394 -3.80 -4.61 32.07
N TRP A 395 -3.45 -5.18 33.23
CA TRP A 395 -2.64 -6.40 33.33
C TRP A 395 -3.50 -7.67 33.36
N SER A 396 -4.80 -7.54 33.61
CA SER A 396 -5.73 -8.67 33.58
C SER A 396 -6.19 -8.94 32.14
N LYS A 397 -5.35 -9.69 31.44
CA LYS A 397 -5.50 -10.18 30.06
C LYS A 397 -6.79 -11.02 29.80
N ASN A 398 -7.61 -11.26 30.82
CA ASN A 398 -8.82 -12.08 30.79
C ASN A 398 -10.10 -11.35 30.32
N ILE A 399 -10.15 -10.02 30.37
CA ILE A 399 -11.40 -9.27 30.13
C ILE A 399 -11.78 -9.24 28.64
N TRP A 400 -10.84 -9.02 27.74
CA TRP A 400 -11.16 -8.96 26.31
C TRP A 400 -11.59 -10.28 25.71
N PHE A 401 -10.87 -11.34 26.08
CA PHE A 401 -11.21 -12.68 25.62
C PHE A 401 -12.59 -13.09 26.15
N SER A 402 -12.89 -12.89 27.43
CA SER A 402 -14.24 -13.19 27.96
C SER A 402 -15.34 -12.32 27.35
N LEU A 403 -15.10 -11.03 27.09
CA LEU A 403 -16.08 -10.12 26.48
C LEU A 403 -16.38 -10.45 25.01
N TRP A 404 -15.38 -10.91 24.25
CA TRP A 404 -15.52 -11.19 22.82
C TRP A 404 -15.77 -12.66 22.50
N PHE A 405 -15.26 -13.61 23.27
CA PHE A 405 -15.51 -15.05 23.05
C PHE A 405 -16.99 -15.37 22.97
N ASN A 406 -17.79 -14.78 23.85
CA ASN A 406 -19.24 -14.95 23.84
C ASN A 406 -19.91 -14.39 22.59
N LYS A 407 -19.35 -13.35 21.94
CA LYS A 407 -19.93 -12.73 20.74
C LYS A 407 -19.73 -13.58 19.46
N PHE A 408 -18.77 -14.50 19.45
CA PHE A 408 -18.45 -15.34 18.28
C PHE A 408 -18.68 -16.85 18.51
N LYS A 409 -19.14 -17.24 19.70
CA LYS A 409 -19.32 -18.64 20.10
C LYS A 409 -20.33 -19.42 19.23
N ASP A 410 -21.32 -18.74 18.66
CA ASP A 410 -22.44 -19.42 17.97
C ASP A 410 -22.23 -19.61 16.45
N SER A 411 -21.05 -19.24 15.92
CA SER A 411 -20.75 -19.33 14.49
C SER A 411 -20.04 -20.65 14.14
N ALA A 412 -20.75 -21.54 13.44
CA ALA A 412 -20.22 -22.82 12.98
C ALA A 412 -19.06 -22.67 11.98
N GLY A 413 -18.05 -23.54 12.08
CA GLY A 413 -16.94 -23.61 11.12
C GLY A 413 -15.86 -22.53 11.26
N GLN A 414 -15.83 -21.80 12.38
CA GLN A 414 -14.77 -20.86 12.71
C GLN A 414 -13.52 -21.58 13.22
N LYS A 415 -12.36 -21.10 12.79
CA LYS A 415 -11.03 -21.49 13.26
C LYS A 415 -10.42 -20.32 14.02
N LEU A 416 -9.73 -20.60 15.12
CA LEU A 416 -8.93 -19.61 15.84
C LEU A 416 -7.45 -19.90 15.59
N VAL A 417 -6.71 -18.92 15.09
CA VAL A 417 -5.26 -19.00 14.92
C VAL A 417 -4.61 -18.04 15.89
N ILE A 418 -3.76 -18.56 16.74
CA ILE A 418 -3.01 -17.81 17.75
C ILE A 418 -1.53 -17.90 17.38
N TYR A 419 -0.85 -16.76 17.39
CA TYR A 419 0.61 -16.66 17.29
C TYR A 419 1.13 -16.24 18.67
N PRO A 420 1.65 -17.17 19.46
CA PRO A 420 2.23 -16.88 20.77
C PRO A 420 3.44 -15.93 20.71
N GLN A 421 3.81 -15.31 21.83
CA GLN A 421 5.08 -14.58 21.96
C GLN A 421 6.29 -15.53 22.04
N ASP A 422 7.49 -14.99 21.82
CA ASP A 422 8.77 -15.73 21.65
C ASP A 422 9.17 -16.66 22.82
N LYS A 423 8.42 -16.67 23.94
CA LYS A 423 8.63 -17.58 25.09
C LYS A 423 7.80 -18.86 25.04
N PHE A 424 6.85 -18.96 24.10
CA PHE A 424 5.99 -20.13 24.00
C PHE A 424 6.67 -21.22 23.15
N PRO A 425 6.54 -22.51 23.51
CA PRO A 425 7.21 -23.61 22.83
C PRO A 425 6.66 -23.96 21.42
N CYS A 426 5.68 -23.20 20.92
CA CYS A 426 5.18 -23.35 19.55
C CYS A 426 4.98 -22.00 18.85
N ASP A 427 5.19 -21.96 17.54
CA ASP A 427 5.10 -20.72 16.75
C ASP A 427 3.65 -20.34 16.40
N VAL A 428 2.78 -21.34 16.23
CA VAL A 428 1.35 -21.15 15.93
C VAL A 428 0.49 -22.21 16.61
N VAL A 429 -0.64 -21.79 17.18
CA VAL A 429 -1.71 -22.68 17.62
C VAL A 429 -2.93 -22.45 16.72
N VAL A 430 -3.43 -23.49 16.07
CA VAL A 430 -4.66 -23.49 15.29
C VAL A 430 -5.70 -24.32 16.02
N LEU A 431 -6.85 -23.72 16.27
CA LEU A 431 -8.00 -24.40 16.84
C LEU A 431 -9.04 -24.54 15.74
N GLU A 432 -9.30 -25.79 15.36
CA GLU A 432 -10.06 -26.12 14.15
C GLU A 432 -11.57 -25.94 14.32
N ASP A 433 -12.05 -26.15 15.54
CA ASP A 433 -13.46 -26.11 15.91
C ASP A 433 -13.60 -25.53 17.33
N TRP A 434 -13.21 -24.27 17.49
CA TRP A 434 -13.10 -23.65 18.81
C TRP A 434 -14.44 -23.23 19.40
N SER A 435 -15.47 -23.01 18.57
CA SER A 435 -16.82 -22.65 19.02
C SER A 435 -17.50 -23.78 19.80
N SER A 436 -17.15 -25.03 19.52
CA SER A 436 -17.64 -26.21 20.26
C SER A 436 -16.81 -26.53 21.52
N MET A 437 -15.66 -25.86 21.73
CA MET A 437 -14.81 -26.08 22.90
C MET A 437 -15.46 -25.48 24.16
N THR A 438 -15.64 -26.31 25.18
CA THR A 438 -16.19 -25.91 26.49
C THR A 438 -15.20 -25.16 27.37
N GLU A 439 -13.90 -25.22 27.05
CA GLU A 439 -12.80 -24.79 27.92
C GLU A 439 -12.30 -23.37 27.63
N ILE A 440 -13.09 -22.36 28.03
CA ILE A 440 -12.71 -20.94 27.91
C ILE A 440 -11.39 -20.63 28.66
N SER A 441 -11.05 -21.39 29.71
CA SER A 441 -9.84 -21.20 30.52
C SER A 441 -8.55 -21.59 29.80
N LEU A 442 -8.58 -22.61 28.95
CA LEU A 442 -7.43 -23.01 28.13
C LEU A 442 -7.15 -21.93 27.07
N MET A 443 -8.24 -21.48 26.46
CA MET A 443 -8.27 -20.46 25.43
C MET A 443 -7.75 -19.12 25.92
N SER A 444 -8.13 -18.73 27.14
CA SER A 444 -7.59 -17.52 27.75
C SER A 444 -6.08 -17.66 27.93
N GLN A 445 -5.58 -18.73 28.56
CA GLN A 445 -4.16 -18.94 28.83
C GLN A 445 -3.25 -18.87 27.58
N ILE A 446 -3.61 -19.56 26.48
CA ILE A 446 -2.81 -19.53 25.23
C ILE A 446 -2.79 -18.13 24.62
N SER A 447 -3.92 -17.43 24.74
CA SER A 447 -4.11 -16.14 24.12
C SER A 447 -3.56 -14.96 24.92
N GLU A 448 -3.42 -15.12 26.25
CA GLU A 448 -2.84 -14.13 27.16
C GLU A 448 -1.39 -13.78 26.79
N GLU A 449 -0.67 -14.70 26.14
CA GLU A 449 0.70 -14.49 25.67
C GLU A 449 0.80 -14.35 24.15
N ALA A 450 -0.33 -14.17 23.46
CA ALA A 450 -0.35 -14.07 22.01
C ALA A 450 0.11 -12.71 21.50
N ARG A 451 1.04 -12.71 20.54
CA ARG A 451 1.38 -11.53 19.75
C ARG A 451 0.27 -11.19 18.73
N ARG A 452 -0.49 -12.20 18.32
CA ARG A 452 -1.54 -12.06 17.31
C ARG A 452 -2.58 -13.17 17.39
N THR A 453 -3.85 -12.80 17.19
CA THR A 453 -4.98 -13.72 17.19
C THR A 453 -5.89 -13.47 15.99
N ILE A 454 -6.37 -14.54 15.35
CA ILE A 454 -7.20 -14.48 14.14
C ILE A 454 -8.38 -15.43 14.32
N ILE A 455 -9.61 -14.93 14.14
CA ILE A 455 -10.81 -15.76 14.01
C ILE A 455 -11.20 -15.76 12.53
N THR A 456 -11.37 -16.94 11.93
CA THR A 456 -11.67 -17.03 10.50
C THR A 456 -12.56 -18.21 10.13
N THR A 457 -13.39 -18.05 9.10
CA THR A 457 -14.16 -19.14 8.48
C THR A 457 -13.50 -19.69 7.21
N MET A 458 -12.24 -19.33 6.93
CA MET A 458 -11.46 -19.85 5.79
C MET A 458 -11.59 -21.38 5.67
N SER A 459 -11.59 -21.89 4.43
CA SER A 459 -11.46 -23.34 4.21
C SER A 459 -10.11 -23.80 4.79
N PHE A 460 -9.98 -25.07 5.20
CA PHE A 460 -8.70 -25.58 5.70
C PHE A 460 -7.59 -25.51 4.64
N VAL A 461 -7.96 -25.49 3.36
CA VAL A 461 -7.05 -25.25 2.24
C VAL A 461 -6.51 -23.82 2.29
N ASP A 462 -7.38 -22.81 2.31
CA ASP A 462 -6.94 -21.40 2.35
C ASP A 462 -6.21 -21.07 3.65
N LEU A 463 -6.64 -21.68 4.76
CA LEU A 463 -5.97 -21.57 6.05
C LEU A 463 -4.55 -22.14 6.01
N SER A 464 -4.35 -23.28 5.33
CA SER A 464 -3.02 -23.86 5.15
C SER A 464 -2.11 -22.95 4.32
N GLU A 465 -2.63 -22.35 3.25
CA GLU A 465 -1.88 -21.36 2.44
C GLU A 465 -1.59 -20.09 3.24
N TYR A 466 -2.52 -19.67 4.10
CA TYR A 466 -2.36 -18.51 4.96
C TYR A 466 -1.25 -18.70 6.02
N VAL A 467 -1.29 -19.82 6.75
CA VAL A 467 -0.34 -20.11 7.83
C VAL A 467 1.03 -20.47 7.29
N PHE A 468 1.10 -21.32 6.26
CA PHE A 468 2.36 -21.89 5.75
C PHE A 468 2.88 -21.22 4.45
N GLY A 469 2.16 -20.24 3.90
CA GLY A 469 2.56 -19.47 2.71
C GLY A 469 3.66 -18.43 3.00
N ASP A 470 3.53 -17.20 2.48
CA ASP A 470 4.56 -16.16 2.62
C ASP A 470 4.86 -15.75 4.08
N PHE A 471 3.88 -15.91 4.97
CA PHE A 471 4.02 -15.67 6.42
C PHE A 471 4.65 -16.85 7.18
N GLY A 472 4.78 -18.02 6.55
CA GLY A 472 5.27 -19.26 7.16
C GLY A 472 6.79 -19.44 7.16
N LYS A 473 7.56 -18.49 6.60
CA LYS A 473 9.01 -18.62 6.34
C LYS A 473 9.89 -18.89 7.58
N GLN A 474 9.36 -18.68 8.78
CA GLN A 474 10.09 -18.84 10.05
C GLN A 474 9.41 -19.84 11.01
N LEU A 475 8.31 -20.48 10.61
CA LEU A 475 7.59 -21.42 11.47
C LEU A 475 8.39 -22.72 11.59
N LYS A 476 8.63 -23.16 12.83
CA LYS A 476 9.21 -24.47 13.15
C LYS A 476 8.15 -25.45 13.63
N THR A 477 7.13 -24.95 14.32
CA THR A 477 6.15 -25.76 15.05
C THR A 477 4.76 -25.15 14.98
N VAL A 478 3.78 -25.94 14.54
CA VAL A 478 2.35 -25.58 14.53
C VAL A 478 1.57 -26.64 15.30
N ILE A 479 0.77 -26.22 16.27
CA ILE A 479 -0.12 -27.13 17.01
C ILE A 479 -1.53 -26.94 16.47
N ALA A 480 -2.15 -28.01 15.97
CA ALA A 480 -3.55 -28.02 15.60
C ALA A 480 -4.38 -28.75 16.65
N ILE A 481 -5.32 -28.07 17.32
CA ILE A 481 -6.23 -28.65 18.31
C ILE A 481 -7.61 -28.81 17.69
N SER A 482 -8.18 -30.00 17.82
CA SER A 482 -9.48 -30.36 17.27
C SER A 482 -10.32 -31.08 18.32
N SER A 483 -11.64 -30.89 18.25
CA SER A 483 -12.65 -31.69 18.96
C SER A 483 -12.78 -33.10 18.36
N THR A 484 -12.21 -33.34 17.18
CA THR A 484 -12.28 -34.61 16.45
C THR A 484 -10.99 -35.41 16.56
N ASP A 485 -11.07 -36.72 16.26
CA ASP A 485 -9.95 -37.65 16.38
C ASP A 485 -8.74 -37.32 15.48
N LYS A 486 -8.93 -36.51 14.45
CA LYS A 486 -7.92 -36.16 13.45
C LYS A 486 -7.99 -34.67 13.11
N SER A 487 -6.85 -33.99 13.12
CA SER A 487 -6.73 -32.63 12.60
C SER A 487 -7.04 -32.60 11.10
N ILE A 488 -8.03 -31.81 10.70
CA ILE A 488 -8.40 -31.60 9.29
C ILE A 488 -7.31 -30.79 8.59
N LEU A 489 -6.69 -29.84 9.29
CA LEU A 489 -5.53 -29.08 8.77
C LEU A 489 -4.39 -30.03 8.39
N TYR A 490 -4.08 -31.02 9.23
CA TYR A 490 -3.07 -32.04 8.93
C TYR A 490 -3.42 -32.87 7.68
N GLU A 491 -4.66 -33.33 7.55
CA GLU A 491 -5.08 -34.12 6.39
C GLU A 491 -5.04 -33.30 5.07
N VAL A 492 -5.39 -32.01 5.12
CA VAL A 492 -5.24 -31.09 3.98
C VAL A 492 -3.77 -30.93 3.60
N LEU A 493 -2.89 -30.72 4.58
CA LEU A 493 -1.46 -30.58 4.35
C LEU A 493 -0.83 -31.88 3.80
N LYS A 494 -1.32 -33.04 4.21
CA LYS A 494 -0.87 -34.35 3.71
C LYS A 494 -1.31 -34.60 2.25
N SER A 495 -2.48 -34.10 1.86
CA SER A 495 -3.06 -34.32 0.53
C SER A 495 -2.66 -33.28 -0.53
N LYS A 496 -2.24 -32.07 -0.12
CA LYS A 496 -1.78 -30.98 -1.01
C LYS A 496 -0.29 -30.64 -0.79
N PRO A 497 0.64 -31.14 -1.62
CA PRO A 497 2.08 -30.90 -1.42
C PRO A 497 2.61 -29.57 -2.03
N LYS A 498 1.78 -28.76 -2.69
CA LYS A 498 2.23 -27.51 -3.36
C LYS A 498 1.74 -26.27 -2.61
N ILE A 499 2.36 -25.99 -1.47
CA ILE A 499 2.25 -24.67 -0.80
C ILE A 499 3.06 -23.65 -1.62
N ALA A 500 2.53 -22.44 -1.82
CA ALA A 500 3.12 -21.42 -2.69
C ALA A 500 4.48 -20.84 -2.22
N CYS A 501 4.94 -21.21 -1.01
CA CYS A 501 6.24 -20.78 -0.49
C CYS A 501 7.36 -21.69 -1.02
N LYS A 502 8.35 -21.11 -1.73
CA LYS A 502 9.53 -21.83 -2.28
C LYS A 502 10.37 -22.57 -1.23
N GLN A 503 10.29 -22.18 0.05
CA GLN A 503 10.98 -22.86 1.15
C GLN A 503 10.11 -23.93 1.82
N CYS A 504 8.78 -23.73 1.85
CA CYS A 504 7.84 -24.69 2.42
C CYS A 504 7.41 -25.78 1.42
N SER A 505 7.72 -25.64 0.13
CA SER A 505 7.38 -26.63 -0.90
C SER A 505 8.15 -27.96 -0.75
N SER A 506 9.14 -28.02 0.14
CA SER A 506 9.91 -29.23 0.47
C SER A 506 9.76 -29.68 1.93
N THR A 507 8.83 -29.10 2.69
CA THR A 507 8.64 -29.39 4.12
C THR A 507 8.15 -30.81 4.36
N VAL A 508 8.84 -31.55 5.23
CA VAL A 508 8.33 -32.81 5.79
C VAL A 508 7.42 -32.46 6.96
N ILE A 509 6.14 -32.81 6.85
CA ILE A 509 5.17 -32.64 7.93
C ILE A 509 5.06 -33.98 8.65
N SER A 510 5.87 -34.17 9.70
CA SER A 510 5.72 -35.31 10.61
C SER A 510 4.60 -35.06 11.61
N LYS A 511 3.78 -36.10 11.84
CA LYS A 511 2.76 -36.13 12.88
C LYS A 511 3.38 -36.77 14.12
N GLU A 512 3.58 -36.00 15.18
CA GLU A 512 3.77 -36.59 16.51
C GLU A 512 2.39 -36.67 17.17
N VAL A 513 1.90 -37.91 17.32
CA VAL A 513 0.71 -38.19 18.13
C VAL A 513 1.22 -38.48 19.53
N GLU A 514 1.36 -37.45 20.36
CA GLU A 514 1.52 -37.69 21.79
C GLU A 514 0.15 -38.06 22.36
N THR A 515 -0.14 -39.37 22.43
CA THR A 515 -1.05 -39.86 23.46
C THR A 515 -0.39 -39.61 24.80
N CYS A 516 -0.97 -38.67 25.57
CA CYS A 516 -0.72 -38.31 26.96
C CYS A 516 0.48 -38.99 27.65
N SER A 517 1.65 -38.33 27.64
CA SER A 517 2.50 -38.18 28.84
C SER A 517 3.85 -37.52 28.49
N SER A 518 4.15 -36.41 29.17
CA SER A 518 5.49 -35.90 29.49
C SER A 518 6.33 -35.14 28.45
N SER A 519 5.80 -34.10 27.81
CA SER A 519 6.64 -33.01 27.28
C SER A 519 6.31 -31.67 27.98
N THR A 520 7.30 -30.80 28.18
CA THR A 520 7.21 -29.48 28.87
C THR A 520 6.20 -28.53 28.21
N LEU A 521 5.85 -28.78 26.95
CA LEU A 521 4.71 -28.17 26.25
C LEU A 521 3.39 -28.41 26.99
N TRP A 522 3.15 -29.63 27.46
CA TRP A 522 1.86 -30.06 28.00
C TRP A 522 1.64 -29.79 29.48
N SER A 523 2.65 -29.37 30.25
CA SER A 523 2.37 -28.87 31.61
C SER A 523 1.49 -27.61 31.58
N LEU A 524 1.63 -26.78 30.52
CA LEU A 524 0.77 -25.62 30.27
C LEU A 524 -0.65 -26.03 29.82
N PHE A 525 -0.77 -27.16 29.11
CA PHE A 525 -2.03 -27.72 28.61
C PHE A 525 -2.56 -28.89 29.47
N SER A 526 -2.03 -29.08 30.68
CA SER A 526 -2.32 -30.23 31.55
C SER A 526 -3.75 -30.28 32.09
N ARG A 527 -4.53 -29.24 31.79
CA ARG A 527 -5.96 -29.09 32.13
C ARG A 527 -6.90 -29.28 30.94
N ILE A 528 -6.39 -29.62 29.75
CA ILE A 528 -7.23 -30.07 28.64
C ILE A 528 -7.90 -31.38 29.07
N ASP A 529 -9.22 -31.37 29.21
CA ASP A 529 -10.00 -32.56 29.52
C ASP A 529 -9.86 -33.59 28.37
N ALA A 530 -10.11 -34.86 28.65
CA ALA A 530 -9.78 -36.02 27.80
C ALA A 530 -10.45 -36.07 26.39
N THR A 531 -11.14 -35.01 25.99
CA THR A 531 -11.96 -34.92 24.78
C THR A 531 -11.32 -34.14 23.64
N LEU A 532 -10.32 -33.28 23.89
CA LEU A 532 -9.62 -32.53 22.83
C LEU A 532 -8.33 -33.22 22.41
N LYS A 533 -8.06 -33.28 21.10
CA LYS A 533 -6.83 -33.85 20.54
C LYS A 533 -6.00 -32.77 19.88
N ALA A 534 -4.72 -32.70 20.25
CA ALA A 534 -3.75 -31.84 19.61
C ALA A 534 -2.84 -32.65 18.68
N THR A 535 -2.54 -32.07 17.53
CA THR A 535 -1.64 -32.60 16.51
C THR A 535 -0.48 -31.62 16.38
N LEU A 536 0.73 -32.05 16.72
CA LEU A 536 1.94 -31.27 16.51
C LEU A 536 2.42 -31.46 15.06
N LEU A 537 2.64 -30.34 14.38
CA LEU A 537 3.16 -30.26 13.02
C LEU A 537 4.54 -29.61 13.10
N SER A 538 5.59 -30.41 12.89
CA SER A 538 6.95 -29.89 12.74
C SER A 538 7.19 -29.48 11.29
N VAL A 539 7.74 -28.28 11.10
CA VAL A 539 8.14 -27.75 9.79
C VAL A 539 9.66 -27.80 9.73
N THR A 540 10.21 -28.85 9.10
CA THR A 540 11.66 -28.96 8.89
C THR A 540 12.02 -28.58 7.45
N PRO A 541 12.96 -27.64 7.22
CA PRO A 541 13.56 -27.48 5.90
C PRO A 541 14.34 -28.77 5.56
N LYS A 542 14.13 -29.31 4.35
CA LYS A 542 14.93 -30.45 3.87
C LYS A 542 16.40 -30.02 3.79
N GLU A 543 17.25 -30.62 4.60
CA GLU A 543 18.70 -30.53 4.40
C GLU A 543 19.10 -31.26 3.11
N GLY A 544 19.87 -30.57 2.25
CA GLY A 544 20.60 -31.15 1.13
C GLY A 544 19.91 -31.08 -0.23
N TYR A 545 20.46 -30.28 -1.16
CA TYR A 545 21.63 -30.64 -1.97
C TYR A 545 22.45 -29.35 -2.24
N PRO A 546 23.78 -29.45 -2.46
CA PRO A 546 24.72 -28.31 -2.41
C PRO A 546 24.49 -27.24 -3.47
#